data_AF-A0A7R8YN83-F1
#
_entry.id   AF-A0A7R8YN83-F1
#
_cell.length_a   1.000
_cell.length_b   1.000
_cell.length_c   1.000
_cell.angle_alpha   90.00
_cell.angle_beta   90.00
_cell.angle_gamma   90.00
#
_symmetry.space_group_name_H-M   'P 1'
#
loop_
_entity.id
_entity.type
_entity.pdbx_description
1 polymer ?
#
loop_
_entity_poly.entity_id
_entity_poly.type
_entity_poly.pdbx_seq_one_letter_code
_entity_poly.pdbx_strand_id
1 'polypeptide(L)'
;MEQFPSEQNDKSAILNNVVGPQTSQLTVGELDIEILPVIYDIIRCVEKNPVDNAAKQRESQECSQKILELQKRFDSARSQIRQLPGIDYNKEEQLQKLEQLKSQLMLKQKLIKKYKNKPF
;
A
#
# COMPACT_ATOMS: atom_id res chain seq x y z
N MET A 1 -25.61 -28.17 -48.31
CA MET A 1 -26.23 -27.21 -47.36
C MET A 1 -25.57 -27.46 -46.02
N GLU A 2 -24.33 -26.98 -45.86
CA GLU A 2 -23.58 -27.11 -44.60
C GLU A 2 -23.71 -25.80 -43.83
N GLN A 3 -24.21 -25.92 -42.61
CA GLN A 3 -24.54 -24.82 -41.72
C GLN A 3 -23.26 -24.31 -41.06
N PHE A 4 -22.90 -23.06 -41.32
CA PHE A 4 -21.84 -22.35 -40.62
C PHE A 4 -22.20 -22.19 -39.13
N PRO A 5 -21.29 -22.51 -38.18
CA PRO A 5 -21.54 -22.21 -36.77
C PRO A 5 -21.31 -20.71 -36.50
N SER A 6 -22.26 -20.11 -35.78
CA SER A 6 -22.40 -18.68 -35.55
C SER A 6 -21.30 -18.11 -34.63
N GLU A 7 -20.43 -17.25 -35.17
CA GLU A 7 -19.42 -16.46 -34.44
C GLU A 7 -20.05 -15.27 -33.69
N GLN A 8 -20.87 -15.50 -32.65
CA GLN A 8 -21.48 -14.38 -31.90
C GLN A 8 -21.30 -14.34 -30.39
N ASN A 9 -20.57 -15.26 -29.75
CA ASN A 9 -20.58 -15.30 -28.27
C ASN A 9 -19.32 -14.84 -27.52
N ASP A 10 -18.30 -14.27 -28.17
CA ASP A 10 -17.04 -13.90 -27.48
C ASP A 10 -16.81 -12.40 -27.26
N LYS A 11 -17.75 -11.52 -27.68
CA LYS A 11 -17.56 -10.06 -27.57
C LYS A 11 -18.05 -9.45 -26.26
N SER A 12 -18.85 -10.17 -25.47
CA SER A 12 -19.47 -9.65 -24.24
C SER A 12 -18.56 -9.71 -22.99
N ALA A 13 -17.40 -10.37 -23.06
CA ALA A 13 -16.47 -10.46 -21.92
C ALA A 13 -15.41 -9.35 -21.86
N ILE A 14 -15.31 -8.50 -22.89
CA ILE A 14 -14.30 -7.43 -22.98
C ILE A 14 -14.94 -6.08 -22.62
N LEU A 15 -15.48 -5.92 -21.40
CA LEU A 15 -15.87 -4.58 -20.95
C LEU A 15 -15.63 -4.26 -19.47
N ASN A 16 -14.80 -5.03 -18.77
CA ASN A 16 -14.48 -4.70 -17.37
C ASN A 16 -12.98 -4.40 -17.20
N ASN A 17 -12.73 -3.09 -17.07
CA ASN A 17 -11.54 -2.42 -16.52
C ASN A 17 -10.20 -2.64 -17.22
N VAL A 18 -10.00 -1.87 -18.30
CA VAL A 18 -8.67 -1.32 -18.65
C VAL A 18 -8.47 -0.05 -17.83
N VAL A 19 -8.12 -0.18 -16.55
CA VAL A 19 -7.50 0.92 -15.80
C VAL A 19 -6.27 0.37 -15.11
N GLY A 20 -5.14 0.95 -15.44
CA GLY A 20 -3.93 0.85 -14.67
C GLY A 20 -3.00 1.97 -15.09
N PRO A 21 -3.14 3.19 -14.55
CA PRO A 21 -2.01 4.11 -14.56
C PRO A 21 -0.89 3.45 -13.77
N GLN A 22 0.30 3.39 -14.36
CA GLN A 22 1.54 3.04 -13.68
C GLN A 22 1.87 4.19 -12.73
N THR A 23 1.21 4.24 -11.57
CA THR A 23 1.66 5.05 -10.45
C THR A 23 2.71 4.24 -9.71
N SER A 24 3.88 4.82 -9.44
CA SER A 24 4.86 4.23 -8.51
C SER A 24 4.12 3.93 -7.20
N GLN A 25 3.80 2.66 -6.96
CA GLN A 25 3.04 2.25 -5.79
C GLN A 25 3.99 2.22 -4.60
N LEU A 26 3.65 2.95 -3.54
CA LEU A 26 4.36 2.93 -2.27
C LEU A 26 4.46 1.48 -1.78
N THR A 27 5.67 1.02 -1.53
CA THR A 27 5.95 -0.31 -1.00
C THR A 27 6.26 -0.24 0.49
N VAL A 28 6.14 -1.38 1.18
CA VAL A 28 6.41 -1.46 2.62
C VAL A 28 7.86 -1.05 2.96
N GLY A 29 8.81 -1.31 2.06
CA GLY A 29 10.22 -0.96 2.26
C GLY A 29 10.52 0.54 2.13
N GLU A 30 9.60 1.32 1.56
CA GLU A 30 9.72 2.78 1.41
C GLU A 30 9.07 3.54 2.57
N LEU A 31 8.47 2.83 3.53
CA LEU A 31 7.86 3.43 4.71
C LEU A 31 8.93 3.88 5.69
N ASP A 32 8.98 5.18 5.93
CA ASP A 32 9.81 5.77 6.99
C ASP A 32 9.02 5.81 8.30
N ILE A 33 9.13 4.73 9.08
CA ILE A 33 8.44 4.56 10.38
C ILE A 33 9.48 4.21 11.45
N GLU A 34 10.38 5.14 11.73
CA GLU A 34 11.29 5.03 12.87
C GLU A 34 10.68 5.69 14.12
N ILE A 35 10.16 4.90 15.06
CA ILE A 35 9.59 5.42 16.34
C ILE A 35 10.39 5.04 17.58
N LEU A 36 11.17 3.96 17.50
CA LEU A 36 11.89 3.41 18.65
C LEU A 36 12.92 4.38 19.25
N PRO A 37 13.71 5.15 18.46
CA PRO A 37 14.62 6.13 19.02
C PRO A 37 13.90 7.17 19.89
N VAL A 38 12.76 7.69 19.42
CA VAL A 38 11.96 8.68 20.16
C VAL A 38 11.35 8.08 21.43
N ILE A 39 10.85 6.84 21.37
CA ILE A 39 10.33 6.13 22.54
C ILE A 39 11.41 5.95 23.59
N TYR A 40 12.60 5.48 23.19
CA TYR A 40 13.75 5.34 24.07
C TYR A 40 14.12 6.68 24.73
N ASP A 41 14.12 7.74 23.93
CA ASP A 41 14.41 9.09 24.38
C ASP A 41 13.39 9.63 25.39
N ILE A 42 12.12 9.26 25.28
CA ILE A 42 11.06 9.58 26.25
C ILE A 42 11.28 8.81 27.56
N ILE A 43 11.52 7.49 27.47
CA ILE A 43 11.80 6.64 28.64
C ILE A 43 12.97 7.23 29.44
N ARG A 44 14.09 7.53 28.76
CA ARG A 44 15.25 8.17 29.39
C ARG A 44 14.92 9.53 30.01
N CYS A 45 14.02 10.29 29.39
CA CYS A 45 13.63 11.60 29.91
C CYS A 45 12.76 11.51 31.17
N VAL A 46 11.95 10.46 31.30
CA VAL A 46 11.12 10.18 32.48
C VAL A 46 11.96 9.62 33.63
N GLU A 47 13.00 8.84 33.33
CA GLU A 47 13.91 8.26 34.32
C GLU A 47 14.93 9.26 34.89
N LYS A 48 15.06 10.45 34.28
CA LYS A 48 15.95 11.50 34.79
C LYS A 48 15.46 12.03 36.14
N ASN A 49 16.41 12.22 37.05
CA ASN A 49 16.19 12.81 38.36
C ASN A 49 16.82 14.23 38.39
N PRO A 50 16.06 15.29 38.11
CA PRO A 50 16.57 16.66 38.10
C PRO A 50 17.00 17.10 39.51
N VAL A 51 18.16 17.75 39.58
CA VAL A 51 18.81 18.16 40.85
C VAL A 51 18.20 19.45 41.42
N ASP A 52 17.57 20.28 40.59
CA ASP A 52 16.89 21.51 41.00
C ASP A 52 15.61 21.80 40.19
N ASN A 53 14.84 22.82 40.61
CA ASN A 53 13.56 23.18 39.99
C ASN A 53 13.72 23.71 38.55
N ALA A 54 14.81 24.40 38.23
CA ALA A 54 15.05 24.93 36.89
C ALA A 54 15.35 23.79 35.90
N ALA A 55 16.18 22.83 36.31
CA ALA A 55 16.47 21.59 35.60
C ALA A 55 15.19 20.77 35.41
N LYS A 56 14.38 20.62 36.46
CA LYS A 56 13.09 19.91 36.38
C LYS A 56 12.15 20.51 35.34
N GLN A 57 12.03 21.83 35.30
CA GLN A 57 11.15 22.51 34.35
C GLN A 57 11.66 22.38 32.91
N ARG A 58 12.98 22.51 32.72
CA ARG A 58 13.60 22.30 31.41
C ARG A 58 13.42 20.87 30.90
N GLU A 59 13.71 19.87 31.73
CA GLU A 59 13.57 18.45 31.37
C GLU A 59 12.13 18.06 31.11
N SER A 60 11.17 18.60 31.88
CA SER A 60 9.75 18.41 31.62
C SER A 60 9.34 18.97 30.24
N GLN A 61 9.89 20.13 29.86
CA GLN A 61 9.63 20.74 28.56
C GLN A 61 10.27 19.93 27.41
N GLU A 62 11.52 19.49 27.57
CA GLU A 62 12.20 18.60 26.61
C GLU A 62 11.45 17.26 26.45
N CYS A 63 10.95 16.67 27.55
CA CYS A 63 10.13 15.46 27.52
C CYS A 63 8.84 15.67 26.73
N SER A 64 8.15 16.79 26.98
CA SER A 64 6.90 17.15 26.31
C SER A 64 7.09 17.31 24.80
N GLN A 65 8.23 17.88 24.37
CA GLN A 65 8.58 17.99 22.96
C GLN A 65 8.78 16.62 22.31
N LYS A 66 9.47 15.69 22.97
CA LYS A 66 9.66 14.31 22.48
C LYS A 66 8.34 13.55 22.34
N ILE A 67 7.40 13.75 23.27
CA ILE A 67 6.05 13.18 23.17
C ILE A 67 5.31 13.73 21.94
N LEU A 68 5.39 15.04 21.70
CA LEU A 68 4.78 15.67 20.53
C LEU A 68 5.42 15.17 19.21
N GLU A 69 6.73 14.97 19.21
CA GLU A 69 7.43 14.37 18.08
C GLU A 69 6.92 12.95 17.80
N LEU A 70 6.78 12.11 18.84
CA LEU A 70 6.25 10.76 18.71
C LEU A 70 4.83 10.76 18.12
N GLN A 71 3.95 11.67 18.60
CA GLN A 71 2.60 11.84 18.05
C GLN A 71 2.65 12.15 16.55
N LYS A 72 3.49 13.12 16.15
CA LYS A 72 3.66 13.49 14.73
C LYS A 72 4.18 12.32 13.88
N ARG A 73 5.12 11.53 14.41
CA ARG A 73 5.62 10.32 13.72
C ARG A 73 4.53 9.26 13.55
N PHE A 74 3.67 9.06 14.56
CA PHE A 74 2.51 8.16 14.42
C PHE A 74 1.52 8.63 13.36
N ASP A 75 1.21 9.92 13.31
CA ASP A 75 0.27 10.45 12.33
C ASP A 75 0.83 10.36 10.90
N SER A 76 2.12 10.64 10.73
CA SER A 76 2.83 10.40 9.47
C SER A 76 2.77 8.92 9.07
N ALA A 77 3.11 8.01 9.99
CA ALA A 77 3.09 6.57 9.73
C ALA A 77 1.69 6.08 9.34
N ARG A 78 0.63 6.53 10.03
CA ARG A 78 -0.77 6.22 9.66
C ARG A 78 -1.10 6.74 8.26
N SER A 79 -0.67 7.94 7.90
CA SER A 79 -0.88 8.51 6.58
C SER A 79 -0.20 7.69 5.49
N GLN A 80 1.06 7.29 5.71
CA GLN A 80 1.82 6.45 4.77
C GLN A 80 1.20 5.04 4.64
N ILE A 81 0.83 4.41 5.76
CA ILE A 81 0.16 3.10 5.74
C ILE A 81 -1.13 3.15 4.94
N ARG A 82 -1.91 4.23 5.03
CA ARG A 82 -3.15 4.43 4.25
C ARG A 82 -2.93 4.56 2.75
N GLN A 83 -1.71 4.83 2.31
CA GLN A 83 -1.36 4.91 0.89
C GLN A 83 -0.89 3.57 0.33
N LEU A 84 -0.66 2.56 1.18
CA LEU A 84 -0.25 1.24 0.73
C LEU A 84 -1.37 0.59 -0.10
N PRO A 85 -1.04 0.01 -1.26
CA PRO A 85 -2.01 -0.70 -2.07
C PRO A 85 -2.47 -1.96 -1.34
N GLY A 86 -3.78 -2.26 -1.44
CA GLY A 86 -4.32 -3.52 -0.96
C GLY A 86 -4.83 -3.53 0.48
N ILE A 87 -4.56 -2.48 1.27
CA ILE A 87 -4.97 -2.41 2.69
C ILE A 87 -6.49 -2.42 2.91
N ASP A 88 -7.26 -2.00 1.91
CA ASP A 88 -8.73 -1.94 1.97
C ASP A 88 -9.38 -3.32 1.81
N TYR A 89 -8.59 -4.33 1.47
CA TYR A 89 -9.06 -5.68 1.20
C TYR A 89 -8.64 -6.63 2.31
N ASN A 90 -9.54 -7.52 2.69
CA ASN A 90 -9.16 -8.66 3.50
C ASN A 90 -8.35 -9.68 2.67
N LYS A 91 -7.76 -10.65 3.36
CA LYS A 91 -6.89 -11.66 2.74
C LYS A 91 -7.59 -12.43 1.61
N GLU A 92 -8.85 -12.81 1.78
CA GLU A 92 -9.60 -13.61 0.79
C GLU A 92 -9.89 -12.78 -0.46
N GLU A 93 -10.28 -11.52 -0.29
CA GLU A 93 -10.48 -10.57 -1.39
C GLU A 93 -9.19 -10.31 -2.17
N GLN A 94 -8.06 -10.15 -1.48
CA GLN A 94 -6.75 -10.00 -2.12
C GLN A 94 -6.40 -11.22 -2.97
N LEU A 95 -6.61 -12.43 -2.45
CA LEU A 95 -6.36 -13.68 -3.17
C LEU A 95 -7.29 -13.84 -4.37
N GLN A 96 -8.57 -13.51 -4.23
CA GLN A 96 -9.54 -13.56 -5.34
C GLN A 96 -9.14 -12.58 -6.45
N LYS A 97 -8.75 -11.35 -6.11
CA LYS A 97 -8.29 -10.35 -7.06
C LYS A 97 -7.01 -10.80 -7.79
N LEU A 98 -6.09 -11.44 -7.07
CA LEU A 98 -4.89 -12.03 -7.66
C LEU A 98 -5.24 -13.10 -8.71
N GLU A 99 -6.19 -13.98 -8.41
CA GLU A 99 -6.60 -15.04 -9.33
C GLU A 99 -7.29 -14.49 -10.58
N GLN A 100 -8.14 -13.47 -10.41
CA GLN A 100 -8.75 -12.74 -11.52
C GLN A 100 -7.68 -12.11 -12.43
N LEU A 101 -6.68 -11.44 -11.84
CA LEU A 101 -5.58 -10.83 -12.60
C LEU A 101 -4.77 -11.87 -13.39
N LYS A 102 -4.47 -13.03 -12.78
CA LYS A 102 -3.81 -14.15 -13.48
C LYS A 102 -4.63 -14.65 -14.66
N SER A 103 -5.93 -14.84 -14.46
CA SER A 103 -6.86 -15.28 -15.51
C SER A 103 -6.92 -14.28 -16.67
N GLN A 104 -7.03 -12.99 -16.36
CA GLN A 104 -7.01 -11.92 -17.36
C GLN A 104 -5.70 -11.89 -18.13
N LEU A 105 -4.56 -12.03 -17.44
CA LEU A 105 -3.24 -12.05 -18.07
C LEU A 105 -3.09 -13.24 -19.02
N MET A 106 -3.52 -14.44 -18.61
CA MET A 106 -3.52 -15.62 -19.47
C MET A 106 -4.40 -15.42 -20.72
N LEU A 107 -5.60 -14.86 -20.56
CA LEU A 107 -6.49 -14.58 -21.68
C LEU A 107 -5.87 -13.55 -22.64
N LYS A 108 -5.34 -12.44 -22.12
CA LYS A 108 -4.65 -11.41 -22.92
C LYS A 108 -3.48 -12.01 -23.69
N GLN A 109 -2.67 -12.86 -23.07
CA GLN A 109 -1.58 -13.56 -23.75
C GLN A 109 -2.06 -14.49 -24.86
N LYS A 110 -3.14 -15.26 -24.63
CA LYS A 110 -3.74 -16.12 -25.66
C LYS A 110 -4.22 -15.31 -26.86
N LEU A 111 -4.90 -14.19 -26.61
CA LEU A 111 -5.37 -13.28 -27.66
C LEU A 111 -4.20 -12.70 -28.45
N ILE A 112 -3.20 -12.14 -27.76
CA ILE A 112 -2.00 -11.61 -28.42
C ILE A 112 -1.38 -12.68 -29.32
N LYS A 113 -1.17 -13.90 -28.81
CA LYS A 113 -0.64 -15.01 -29.62
C LYS A 113 -1.51 -15.34 -30.84
N LYS A 114 -2.84 -15.36 -30.69
CA LYS A 114 -3.79 -15.67 -31.76
C LYS A 114 -3.77 -14.62 -32.88
N TYR A 115 -3.59 -13.35 -32.55
CA TYR A 115 -3.64 -12.24 -33.51
C TYR A 115 -2.27 -11.71 -33.92
N LYS A 116 -1.16 -12.14 -33.30
CA LYS A 116 0.21 -11.69 -33.58
C LYS A 116 0.65 -11.90 -35.04
N ASN A 117 0.16 -12.94 -35.70
CA ASN A 117 0.60 -13.34 -37.05
C ASN A 117 -0.51 -13.22 -38.11
N LYS A 118 -1.62 -12.53 -37.81
CA LYS A 118 -2.68 -12.32 -38.80
C LYS A 118 -2.30 -11.06 -39.62
N PRO A 119 -1.93 -11.18 -40.91
CA PRO A 119 -1.82 -10.01 -41.77
C PRO A 119 -3.20 -9.37 -41.89
N PHE A 120 -3.22 -8.04 -41.95
CA PHE A 120 -4.43 -7.21 -42.08
C PHE A 120 -5.27 -7.60 -43.31
#